data_AF-A0A258JLX1-F1
#
_entry.id   AF-A0A258JLX1-F1
#
_cell.length_a   1.000
_cell.length_b   1.000
_cell.length_c   1.000
_cell.angle_alpha   90.00
_cell.angle_beta   90.00
_cell.angle_gamma   90.00
#
_symmetry.space_group_name_H-M   'P 1'
#
loop_
_entity.id
_entity.type
_entity.pdbx_description
1 polymer ?
#
loop_
_entity_poly.entity_id
_entity_poly.type
_entity_poly.pdbx_seq_one_letter_code
_entity_poly.pdbx_strand_id
1 'polypeptide(L)'
;MVLQQQKKVPVWGTATAGEKITVTFANQTKTTVTDKSGNWSIKLNPMKASFAPREMTITGKTTIILKNILVGEVWLCSGQSNMEYAMRKYSKFQTAVKGNKPPEDDLNTANNTNIRIFLDRRKYMDPSPEHLGWDVAMGRSLVDFSAVGYYFAKDLYAKLNVPIGMISAAVPGSRIEPWIQSSKLEFEPKLKNGKILDKLSNDDGDSGKFYDTMIQPLIPFALKGMLCYQGESNCFLNENIRYAYKLKTLIESWRNEWKDKKMPFYFVQIAPYNYSASKDRPLTAEQLPEFWEAQKLALHLKNTNTIAITDLVDSIVDLHPGYKWEVGRRLSLLAANKTYGQTNVVWSGPTYEKMKIVNNTIEVTFSNTGSGLSNRNGKPLSWFSIAGADGKFVAAKAEIHGNKVIVSAPQVQHPYSVRFGWNETAQSNFINKEGLPAVPFRSDNPWEKLFK
;
A
#
# COMPACT_ATOMS: atom_id res chain seq x y z
N MET A 1 -22.69 -3.11 5.60
CA MET A 1 -21.70 -2.39 4.75
C MET A 1 -21.36 -1.02 5.33
N VAL A 2 -20.34 -0.34 4.81
CA VAL A 2 -20.06 1.09 5.08
C VAL A 2 -20.11 1.86 3.76
N LEU A 3 -20.83 2.99 3.72
CA LEU A 3 -20.78 3.95 2.61
C LEU A 3 -19.84 5.10 2.94
N GLN A 4 -19.10 5.58 1.95
CA GLN A 4 -18.12 6.65 2.14
C GLN A 4 -18.79 7.98 2.55
N GLN A 5 -18.29 8.57 3.63
CA GLN A 5 -18.68 9.89 4.10
C GLN A 5 -18.05 11.00 3.26
N GLN A 6 -18.67 12.18 3.29
CA GLN A 6 -18.15 13.43 2.72
C GLN A 6 -17.86 13.38 1.20
N LYS A 7 -18.30 12.33 0.50
CA LYS A 7 -18.27 12.21 -0.96
C LYS A 7 -19.67 11.87 -1.47
N LYS A 8 -19.94 12.18 -2.74
CA LYS A 8 -21.12 11.63 -3.42
C LYS A 8 -20.99 10.11 -3.45
N VAL A 9 -22.06 9.40 -3.07
CA VAL A 9 -22.07 7.93 -3.03
C VAL A 9 -22.88 7.40 -4.20
N PRO A 10 -22.24 6.74 -5.17
CA PRO A 10 -22.96 6.06 -6.24
C PRO A 10 -23.75 4.85 -5.73
N VAL A 11 -24.95 4.69 -6.26
CA VAL A 11 -25.76 3.47 -6.19
C VAL A 11 -26.11 3.13 -7.63
N TRP A 12 -25.91 1.90 -8.06
CA TRP A 12 -26.04 1.49 -9.45
C TRP A 12 -26.51 0.04 -9.55
N GLY A 13 -26.97 -0.34 -10.74
CA GLY A 13 -27.39 -1.70 -11.03
C GLY A 13 -28.05 -1.79 -12.40
N THR A 14 -28.82 -2.86 -12.59
CA THR A 14 -29.61 -3.11 -13.80
C THR A 14 -31.09 -3.27 -13.44
N ALA A 15 -31.99 -2.94 -14.37
CA ALA A 15 -33.42 -3.25 -14.33
C ALA A 15 -34.01 -3.25 -15.75
N THR A 16 -35.33 -3.36 -15.92
CA THR A 16 -35.95 -3.27 -17.26
C THR A 16 -35.60 -1.93 -17.92
N ALA A 17 -35.34 -1.88 -19.23
CA ALA A 17 -35.12 -0.62 -19.93
C ALA A 17 -36.32 0.35 -19.80
N GLY A 18 -36.07 1.64 -19.58
CA GLY A 18 -37.10 2.67 -19.34
C GLY A 18 -37.77 2.62 -17.96
N GLU A 19 -37.31 1.76 -17.05
CA GLU A 19 -37.86 1.61 -15.71
C GLU A 19 -37.42 2.76 -14.80
N LYS A 20 -38.38 3.36 -14.08
CA LYS A 20 -38.12 4.37 -13.06
C LYS A 20 -37.61 3.69 -11.79
N ILE A 21 -36.40 4.04 -11.37
CA ILE A 21 -35.77 3.54 -10.14
C ILE A 21 -35.72 4.67 -9.11
N THR A 22 -36.16 4.38 -7.89
CA THR A 22 -36.11 5.30 -6.75
C THR A 22 -35.24 4.70 -5.65
N VAL A 23 -34.27 5.46 -5.16
CA VAL A 23 -33.40 5.08 -4.04
C VAL A 23 -33.68 6.00 -2.86
N THR A 24 -34.03 5.41 -1.72
CA THR A 24 -34.18 6.09 -0.44
C THR A 24 -33.13 5.58 0.53
N PHE A 25 -32.32 6.50 1.08
CA PHE A 25 -31.33 6.20 2.11
C PHE A 25 -31.09 7.42 2.99
N ALA A 26 -31.10 7.21 4.31
CA ALA A 26 -31.10 8.31 5.27
C ALA A 26 -32.25 9.30 4.95
N ASN A 27 -31.99 10.61 5.00
CA ASN A 27 -32.98 11.66 4.71
C ASN A 27 -33.00 12.05 3.22
N GLN A 28 -32.69 11.11 2.32
CA GLN A 28 -32.57 11.39 0.89
C GLN A 28 -33.40 10.40 0.08
N THR A 29 -34.15 10.93 -0.88
CA THR A 29 -34.79 10.17 -1.95
C THR A 29 -34.31 10.70 -3.30
N LYS A 30 -33.86 9.81 -4.18
CA LYS A 30 -33.35 10.12 -5.52
C LYS A 30 -34.01 9.20 -6.53
N THR A 31 -34.20 9.68 -7.75
CA THR A 31 -34.84 8.90 -8.82
C THR A 31 -34.03 9.01 -10.11
N THR A 32 -34.02 7.94 -10.89
CA THR A 32 -33.45 7.86 -12.24
C THR A 32 -34.33 6.96 -13.10
N VAL A 33 -34.05 6.91 -14.40
CA VAL A 33 -34.61 5.94 -15.33
C VAL A 33 -33.46 5.10 -15.89
N THR A 34 -33.69 3.81 -16.09
CA THR A 34 -32.71 2.93 -16.75
C THR A 34 -32.50 3.33 -18.21
N ASP A 35 -31.29 3.12 -18.72
CA ASP A 35 -30.99 3.30 -20.13
C ASP A 35 -31.56 2.16 -21.01
N LYS A 36 -31.30 2.24 -22.32
CA LYS A 36 -31.76 1.23 -23.30
C LYS A 36 -31.17 -0.17 -23.05
N SER A 37 -30.05 -0.26 -22.35
CA SER A 37 -29.39 -1.51 -21.97
C SER A 37 -29.81 -1.98 -20.57
N GLY A 38 -30.71 -1.25 -19.89
CA GLY A 38 -31.19 -1.57 -18.55
C GLY A 38 -30.30 -1.07 -17.42
N ASN A 39 -29.20 -0.36 -17.70
CA ASN A 39 -28.31 0.13 -16.65
C ASN A 39 -28.86 1.40 -16.00
N TRP A 40 -28.60 1.56 -14.71
CA TRP A 40 -28.93 2.80 -13.99
C TRP A 40 -27.88 3.16 -12.95
N SER A 41 -27.79 4.46 -12.64
CA SER A 41 -26.97 4.97 -11.54
C SER A 41 -27.55 6.25 -10.95
N ILE A 42 -27.48 6.36 -9.63
CA ILE A 42 -27.81 7.54 -8.83
C ILE A 42 -26.61 7.91 -7.98
N LYS A 43 -26.47 9.20 -7.66
CA LYS A 43 -25.51 9.68 -6.66
C LYS A 43 -26.24 10.28 -5.48
N LEU A 44 -26.13 9.64 -4.32
CA LEU A 44 -26.54 10.22 -3.04
C LEU A 44 -25.62 11.40 -2.72
N ASN A 45 -26.19 12.44 -2.08
CA ASN A 45 -25.43 13.59 -1.63
C ASN A 45 -24.44 13.19 -0.52
N PRO A 46 -23.32 13.91 -0.36
CA PRO A 46 -22.39 13.67 0.74
C PRO A 46 -23.07 13.58 2.11
N MET A 47 -22.66 12.60 2.90
CA MET A 47 -23.19 12.34 4.24
C MET A 47 -22.09 12.47 5.27
N LYS A 48 -22.44 12.88 6.50
CA LYS A 48 -21.54 12.79 7.66
C LYS A 48 -21.46 11.33 8.14
N ALA A 49 -20.34 10.95 8.75
CA ALA A 49 -20.23 9.65 9.42
C ALA A 49 -21.37 9.43 10.42
N SER A 50 -21.80 8.18 10.54
CA SER A 50 -22.89 7.76 11.42
C SER A 50 -22.72 6.31 11.83
N PHE A 51 -22.70 6.08 13.13
CA PHE A 51 -22.73 4.76 13.75
C PHE A 51 -24.12 4.11 13.74
N ALA A 52 -25.18 4.91 13.52
CA ALA A 52 -26.54 4.38 13.45
C ALA A 52 -26.71 3.53 12.18
N PRO A 53 -27.01 2.22 12.29
CA PRO A 53 -27.32 1.38 11.14
C PRO A 53 -28.60 1.86 10.46
N ARG A 54 -28.58 1.90 9.13
CA ARG A 54 -29.73 2.34 8.31
C ARG A 54 -30.07 1.32 7.24
N GLU A 55 -31.30 1.42 6.74
CA GLU A 55 -31.75 0.69 5.57
C GLU A 55 -31.68 1.60 4.33
N MET A 56 -31.30 1.01 3.18
CA MET A 56 -31.47 1.60 1.86
C MET A 56 -32.54 0.83 1.12
N THR A 57 -33.56 1.54 0.64
CA THR A 57 -34.62 0.97 -0.19
C THR A 57 -34.42 1.39 -1.64
N ILE A 58 -34.37 0.42 -2.54
CA ILE A 58 -34.29 0.62 -3.99
C ILE A 58 -35.57 0.05 -4.59
N THR A 59 -36.39 0.92 -5.20
CA THR A 59 -37.71 0.58 -5.71
C THR A 59 -37.77 0.84 -7.22
N GLY A 60 -38.01 -0.23 -7.98
CA GLY A 60 -38.47 -0.22 -9.36
C GLY A 60 -39.77 -1.02 -9.46
N LYS A 61 -39.85 -1.95 -10.41
CA LYS A 61 -40.88 -3.00 -10.44
C LYS A 61 -40.75 -3.98 -9.28
N THR A 62 -39.52 -4.20 -8.82
CA THR A 62 -39.19 -4.94 -7.60
C THR A 62 -38.62 -3.99 -6.56
N THR A 63 -38.65 -4.40 -5.29
CA THR A 63 -38.05 -3.64 -4.20
C THR A 63 -36.91 -4.43 -3.57
N ILE A 64 -35.74 -3.80 -3.44
CA ILE A 64 -34.56 -4.32 -2.74
C ILE A 64 -34.37 -3.48 -1.48
N ILE A 65 -34.18 -4.15 -0.34
CA ILE A 65 -33.87 -3.50 0.95
C ILE A 65 -32.51 -3.98 1.43
N LEU A 66 -31.54 -3.07 1.46
CA LEU A 66 -30.21 -3.31 2.01
C LEU A 66 -30.20 -2.82 3.46
N LYS A 67 -29.85 -3.69 4.40
CA LYS A 67 -29.89 -3.39 5.84
C LYS A 67 -28.49 -3.23 6.43
N ASN A 68 -28.42 -2.73 7.67
CA ASN A 68 -27.18 -2.60 8.44
C ASN A 68 -26.06 -1.83 7.69
N ILE A 69 -26.45 -0.67 7.15
CA ILE A 69 -25.55 0.24 6.45
C ILE A 69 -25.08 1.32 7.42
N LEU A 70 -23.77 1.46 7.57
CA LEU A 70 -23.12 2.57 8.26
C LEU A 70 -22.62 3.61 7.25
N VAL A 71 -22.32 4.83 7.72
CA VAL A 71 -21.64 5.85 6.92
C VAL A 71 -20.31 6.19 7.60
N GLY A 72 -19.21 6.14 6.86
CA GLY A 72 -17.86 6.26 7.43
C GLY A 72 -16.78 6.30 6.37
N GLU A 73 -15.59 5.81 6.67
CA GLU A 73 -14.46 5.76 5.72
C GLU A 73 -14.39 4.40 5.04
N VAL A 74 -14.14 4.36 3.73
CA VAL A 74 -14.01 3.11 2.98
C VAL A 74 -12.66 3.06 2.28
N TRP A 75 -11.91 1.98 2.49
CA TRP A 75 -10.62 1.75 1.87
C TRP A 75 -10.61 0.42 1.11
N LEU A 76 -9.93 0.42 -0.03
CA LEU A 76 -9.63 -0.80 -0.80
C LEU A 76 -8.20 -1.23 -0.51
N CYS A 77 -7.99 -2.49 -0.12
CA CYS A 77 -6.67 -3.09 -0.03
C CYS A 77 -6.48 -4.14 -1.13
N SER A 78 -5.34 -4.05 -1.83
CA SER A 78 -5.01 -4.89 -2.98
C SER A 78 -3.52 -5.26 -3.03
N GLY A 79 -3.16 -6.14 -3.96
CA GLY A 79 -1.82 -6.65 -4.17
C GLY A 79 -1.77 -8.18 -4.13
N GLN A 80 -0.70 -8.71 -3.55
CA GLN A 80 -0.42 -10.16 -3.60
C GLN A 80 -0.52 -10.85 -2.23
N SER A 81 0.21 -11.95 -2.05
CA SER A 81 0.16 -12.82 -0.87
C SER A 81 0.38 -12.09 0.46
N ASN A 82 1.22 -11.06 0.49
CA ASN A 82 1.45 -10.28 1.70
C ASN A 82 0.29 -9.35 2.06
N MET A 83 -0.51 -8.88 1.08
CA MET A 83 -1.80 -8.22 1.34
C MET A 83 -2.87 -9.24 1.72
N GLU A 84 -2.96 -10.36 1.01
CA GLU A 84 -3.97 -11.41 1.26
C GLU A 84 -3.81 -12.04 2.65
N TYR A 85 -2.58 -12.08 3.19
CA TYR A 85 -2.18 -12.75 4.42
C TYR A 85 -3.29 -12.77 5.48
N ALA A 86 -3.99 -13.90 5.56
CA ALA A 86 -5.27 -13.99 6.27
C ALA A 86 -5.10 -14.01 7.80
N MET A 87 -6.11 -13.53 8.52
CA MET A 87 -6.14 -13.57 9.99
C MET A 87 -5.94 -14.98 10.57
N ARG A 88 -6.45 -16.04 9.92
CA ARG A 88 -6.21 -17.43 10.33
C ARG A 88 -4.74 -17.88 10.26
N LYS A 89 -3.98 -17.30 9.33
CA LYS A 89 -2.54 -17.56 9.20
C LYS A 89 -1.81 -16.73 10.25
N TYR A 90 -2.24 -15.48 10.40
CA TYR A 90 -1.71 -14.54 11.37
C TYR A 90 -1.86 -15.02 12.82
N SER A 91 -3.00 -15.61 13.21
CA SER A 91 -3.23 -16.09 14.58
C SER A 91 -2.26 -17.19 15.03
N LYS A 92 -1.56 -17.83 14.08
CA LYS A 92 -0.52 -18.82 14.37
C LYS A 92 0.86 -18.18 14.61
N PHE A 93 1.00 -16.89 14.36
CA PHE A 93 2.21 -16.13 14.62
C PHE A 93 2.26 -15.75 16.10
N GLN A 94 2.97 -16.54 16.91
CA GLN A 94 2.88 -16.45 18.38
C GLN A 94 3.81 -15.39 18.99
N THR A 95 5.05 -15.26 18.51
CA THR A 95 6.01 -14.29 19.06
C THR A 95 7.01 -13.92 17.99
N ALA A 96 7.19 -12.63 17.79
CA ALA A 96 8.23 -12.14 16.89
C ALA A 96 9.59 -12.20 17.59
N VAL A 97 10.62 -12.66 16.89
CA VAL A 97 11.97 -12.83 17.45
C VAL A 97 12.53 -11.50 17.97
N LYS A 98 12.10 -10.38 17.36
CA LYS A 98 12.52 -9.02 17.72
C LYS A 98 11.78 -8.42 18.91
N GLY A 99 11.10 -9.22 19.72
CA GLY A 99 10.44 -8.77 20.96
C GLY A 99 9.12 -8.03 20.76
N ASN A 100 8.69 -7.84 19.50
CA ASN A 100 7.34 -7.35 19.20
C ASN A 100 6.34 -8.51 19.38
N LYS A 101 5.24 -8.25 20.09
CA LYS A 101 4.15 -9.22 20.21
C LYS A 101 2.96 -8.77 19.36
N PRO A 102 2.25 -9.70 18.72
CA PRO A 102 0.86 -9.51 18.32
C PRO A 102 0.09 -8.78 19.44
N PRO A 103 -0.67 -7.72 19.13
CA PRO A 103 -1.30 -6.91 20.16
C PRO A 103 -2.36 -7.71 20.92
N GLU A 104 -3.21 -8.47 20.22
CA GLU A 104 -4.36 -9.18 20.80
C GLU A 104 -4.73 -10.41 19.94
N ASP A 105 -5.43 -11.39 20.52
CA ASP A 105 -6.04 -12.51 19.78
C ASP A 105 -7.34 -12.04 19.10
N ASP A 106 -7.21 -11.09 18.18
CA ASP A 106 -8.31 -10.44 17.49
C ASP A 106 -9.20 -11.41 16.71
N LEU A 107 -8.65 -12.54 16.25
CA LEU A 107 -9.43 -13.55 15.55
C LEU A 107 -10.58 -14.10 16.42
N ASN A 108 -10.32 -14.26 17.72
CA ASN A 108 -11.28 -14.84 18.67
C ASN A 108 -11.98 -13.77 19.54
N THR A 109 -11.41 -12.56 19.66
CA THR A 109 -11.88 -11.55 20.62
C THR A 109 -12.45 -10.28 19.98
N ALA A 110 -12.30 -10.07 18.67
CA ALA A 110 -12.81 -8.88 18.00
C ALA A 110 -14.33 -8.74 18.17
N ASN A 111 -14.77 -7.62 18.73
CA ASN A 111 -16.17 -7.32 19.02
C ASN A 111 -16.63 -5.95 18.47
N ASN A 112 -15.81 -5.29 17.65
CA ASN A 112 -16.11 -3.96 17.13
C ASN A 112 -17.11 -4.02 15.97
N THR A 113 -18.38 -3.76 16.28
CA THR A 113 -19.46 -3.68 15.30
C THR A 113 -19.48 -2.37 14.50
N ASN A 114 -18.41 -1.59 14.45
CA ASN A 114 -18.29 -0.41 13.58
C ASN A 114 -17.24 -0.58 12.48
N ILE A 115 -16.52 -1.71 12.46
CA ILE A 115 -15.65 -2.10 11.35
C ILE A 115 -16.42 -3.10 10.49
N ARG A 116 -16.46 -2.86 9.18
CA ARG A 116 -17.07 -3.75 8.19
C ARG A 116 -16.03 -4.19 7.18
N ILE A 117 -16.12 -5.43 6.75
CA ILE A 117 -15.19 -6.03 5.79
C ILE A 117 -15.96 -6.62 4.61
N PHE A 118 -15.35 -6.53 3.44
CA PHE A 118 -15.78 -7.17 2.22
C PHE A 118 -14.57 -7.90 1.63
N LEU A 119 -14.64 -9.23 1.55
CA LEU A 119 -13.59 -10.04 0.94
C LEU A 119 -14.01 -10.44 -0.47
N ASP A 120 -13.24 -10.01 -1.46
CA ASP A 120 -13.39 -10.55 -2.81
C ASP A 120 -12.89 -12.01 -2.83
N ARG A 121 -13.83 -12.94 -3.05
CA ARG A 121 -13.57 -14.38 -3.05
C ARG A 121 -13.15 -14.93 -4.41
N ARG A 122 -12.94 -14.10 -5.44
CA ARG A 122 -12.48 -14.45 -6.81
C ARG A 122 -13.39 -15.37 -7.61
N LYS A 123 -14.41 -15.97 -6.99
CA LYS A 123 -15.23 -17.06 -7.53
C LYS A 123 -16.60 -16.60 -8.05
N TYR A 124 -16.98 -15.35 -7.77
CA TYR A 124 -18.31 -14.81 -8.06
C TYR A 124 -18.16 -13.40 -8.60
N MET A 125 -18.18 -13.27 -9.92
CA MET A 125 -18.00 -11.97 -10.59
C MET A 125 -19.30 -11.38 -11.12
N ASP A 126 -20.35 -12.18 -11.17
CA ASP A 126 -21.70 -11.68 -11.37
C ASP A 126 -22.28 -11.23 -10.02
N PRO A 127 -23.06 -10.13 -9.99
CA PRO A 127 -23.86 -9.75 -8.84
C PRO A 127 -24.78 -10.91 -8.44
N SER A 128 -24.39 -11.66 -7.41
CA SER A 128 -25.18 -12.74 -6.85
C SER A 128 -25.88 -12.25 -5.58
N PRO A 129 -27.19 -12.53 -5.41
CA PRO A 129 -27.84 -12.33 -4.12
C PRO A 129 -27.22 -13.21 -3.01
N GLU A 130 -26.42 -14.21 -3.38
CA GLU A 130 -25.70 -15.13 -2.47
C GLU A 130 -24.28 -14.67 -2.13
N HIS A 131 -23.85 -13.46 -2.50
CA HIS A 131 -22.59 -12.95 -2.00
C HIS A 131 -22.58 -13.00 -0.46
N LEU A 132 -21.55 -13.64 0.11
CA LEU A 132 -21.07 -13.32 1.45
C LEU A 132 -20.50 -11.88 1.39
N GLY A 133 -21.40 -10.90 1.32
CA GLY A 133 -21.09 -9.52 1.01
C GLY A 133 -20.37 -8.81 2.15
N TRP A 134 -20.84 -7.61 2.48
CA TRP A 134 -20.28 -6.88 3.61
C TRP A 134 -20.66 -7.52 4.95
N ASP A 135 -19.67 -7.85 5.76
CA ASP A 135 -19.85 -8.38 7.11
C ASP A 135 -19.25 -7.49 8.17
N VAL A 136 -19.61 -7.75 9.43
CA VAL A 136 -18.90 -7.21 10.59
C VAL A 136 -17.52 -7.87 10.68
N ALA A 137 -16.48 -7.13 11.07
CA ALA A 137 -15.11 -7.64 11.16
C ALA A 137 -14.88 -8.48 12.44
N MET A 138 -15.57 -9.61 12.58
CA MET A 138 -15.48 -10.49 13.76
C MET A 138 -15.88 -11.94 13.42
N GLY A 139 -15.44 -12.90 14.23
CA GLY A 139 -15.80 -14.31 14.06
C GLY A 139 -15.46 -14.85 12.67
N ARG A 140 -16.38 -15.60 12.05
CA ARG A 140 -16.14 -16.32 10.80
C ARG A 140 -15.74 -15.43 9.62
N SER A 141 -16.28 -14.22 9.52
CA SER A 141 -15.96 -13.29 8.42
C SER A 141 -14.51 -12.80 8.49
N LEU A 142 -13.95 -12.68 9.69
CA LEU A 142 -12.59 -12.18 9.92
C LEU A 142 -11.52 -13.24 9.58
N VAL A 143 -11.83 -14.54 9.72
CA VAL A 143 -10.91 -15.68 9.52
C VAL A 143 -10.10 -15.58 8.22
N ASP A 144 -10.77 -15.27 7.11
CA ASP A 144 -10.16 -15.23 5.78
C ASP A 144 -9.73 -13.83 5.35
N PHE A 145 -10.01 -12.81 6.16
CA PHE A 145 -9.75 -11.43 5.78
C PHE A 145 -8.27 -11.05 5.93
N SER A 146 -7.84 -10.07 5.13
CA SER A 146 -6.48 -9.51 5.18
C SER A 146 -6.14 -9.01 6.59
N ALA A 147 -5.10 -9.56 7.21
CA ALA A 147 -4.62 -9.08 8.50
C ALA A 147 -4.12 -7.63 8.40
N VAL A 148 -3.43 -7.27 7.31
CA VAL A 148 -2.98 -5.88 7.06
C VAL A 148 -4.19 -4.94 6.99
N GLY A 149 -5.22 -5.30 6.22
CA GLY A 149 -6.44 -4.49 6.08
C GLY A 149 -7.21 -4.36 7.39
N TYR A 150 -7.33 -5.44 8.17
CA TYR A 150 -7.99 -5.41 9.48
C TYR A 150 -7.27 -4.49 10.47
N TYR A 151 -5.96 -4.66 10.64
CA TYR A 151 -5.20 -3.86 11.61
C TYR A 151 -5.08 -2.39 11.20
N PHE A 152 -5.03 -2.11 9.90
CA PHE A 152 -5.20 -0.74 9.39
C PHE A 152 -6.54 -0.15 9.85
N ALA A 153 -7.65 -0.87 9.66
CA ALA A 153 -8.97 -0.40 10.04
C ALA A 153 -9.12 -0.23 11.56
N LYS A 154 -8.63 -1.19 12.35
CA LYS A 154 -8.67 -1.13 13.82
C LYS A 154 -7.93 0.09 14.36
N ASP A 155 -6.71 0.31 13.89
CA ASP A 155 -5.90 1.44 14.35
C ASP A 155 -6.42 2.79 13.82
N LEU A 156 -6.91 2.84 12.57
CA LEU A 156 -7.51 4.04 12.01
C LEU A 156 -8.85 4.39 12.70
N TYR A 157 -9.67 3.39 13.03
CA TYR A 157 -10.90 3.57 13.81
C TYR A 157 -10.61 4.24 15.15
N ALA A 158 -9.58 3.77 15.87
CA ALA A 158 -9.18 4.36 17.15
C ALA A 158 -8.74 5.83 17.04
N LYS A 159 -8.22 6.25 15.87
CA LYS A 159 -7.75 7.63 15.63
C LYS A 159 -8.84 8.58 15.13
N LEU A 160 -9.79 8.07 14.36
CA LEU A 160 -10.83 8.89 13.72
C LEU A 160 -12.16 8.86 14.44
N ASN A 161 -12.44 7.78 15.19
CA ASN A 161 -13.73 7.50 15.83
C ASN A 161 -14.92 7.63 14.85
N VAL A 162 -14.82 6.96 13.70
CA VAL A 162 -15.87 6.83 12.69
C VAL A 162 -15.92 5.38 12.17
N PRO A 163 -17.06 4.88 11.64
CA PRO A 163 -17.10 3.56 11.03
C PRO A 163 -16.06 3.40 9.92
N ILE A 164 -15.43 2.22 9.83
CA ILE A 164 -14.43 1.91 8.81
C ILE A 164 -14.88 0.70 8.00
N GLY A 165 -14.91 0.83 6.68
CA GLY A 165 -15.14 -0.23 5.72
C GLY A 165 -13.85 -0.61 5.02
N MET A 166 -13.52 -1.90 4.98
CA MET A 166 -12.39 -2.43 4.22
C MET A 166 -12.86 -3.38 3.14
N ILE A 167 -12.41 -3.16 1.91
CA ILE A 167 -12.58 -4.08 0.78
C ILE A 167 -11.22 -4.73 0.53
N SER A 168 -11.15 -6.05 0.45
CA SER A 168 -9.90 -6.78 0.19
C SER A 168 -9.97 -7.54 -1.12
N ALA A 169 -9.08 -7.19 -2.06
CA ALA A 169 -8.94 -7.81 -3.37
C ALA A 169 -7.44 -8.07 -3.67
N ALA A 170 -6.95 -9.25 -3.27
CA ALA A 170 -5.53 -9.61 -3.41
C ALA A 170 -5.37 -11.05 -3.93
N VAL A 171 -4.30 -11.32 -4.68
CA VAL A 171 -4.03 -12.64 -5.30
C VAL A 171 -2.56 -13.05 -5.10
N PRO A 172 -2.28 -14.14 -4.37
CA PRO A 172 -0.92 -14.66 -4.20
C PRO A 172 -0.18 -14.90 -5.51
N GLY A 173 1.11 -14.58 -5.54
CA GLY A 173 1.97 -14.80 -6.70
C GLY A 173 1.74 -13.84 -7.87
N SER A 174 0.70 -12.99 -7.84
CA SER A 174 0.44 -12.04 -8.92
C SER A 174 1.57 -11.03 -9.07
N ARG A 175 2.00 -10.82 -10.30
CA ARG A 175 2.74 -9.61 -10.70
C ARG A 175 1.78 -8.42 -10.82
N ILE A 176 2.27 -7.24 -11.14
CA ILE A 176 1.45 -6.00 -11.16
C ILE A 176 0.58 -5.88 -12.42
N GLU A 177 0.95 -6.50 -13.53
CA GLU A 177 0.32 -6.33 -14.84
C GLU A 177 -1.13 -6.82 -14.90
N PRO A 178 -1.50 -7.97 -14.30
CA PRO A 178 -2.89 -8.40 -14.24
C PRO A 178 -3.84 -7.43 -13.53
N TRP A 179 -3.32 -6.50 -12.72
CA TRP A 179 -4.11 -5.49 -11.97
C TRP A 179 -4.33 -4.19 -12.76
N ILE A 180 -3.75 -4.08 -13.95
CA ILE A 180 -3.85 -2.92 -14.82
C ILE A 180 -4.71 -3.32 -16.02
N GLN A 181 -5.69 -2.49 -16.36
CA GLN A 181 -6.52 -2.70 -17.55
C GLN A 181 -5.65 -2.91 -18.79
N SER A 182 -5.92 -3.95 -19.59
CA SER A 182 -5.04 -4.34 -20.70
C SER A 182 -4.80 -3.22 -21.71
N SER A 183 -5.81 -2.37 -21.96
CA SER A 183 -5.72 -1.20 -22.85
C SER A 183 -4.86 -0.04 -22.31
N LYS A 184 -4.35 -0.16 -21.07
CA LYS A 184 -3.49 0.83 -20.41
C LYS A 184 -2.03 0.39 -20.31
N LEU A 185 -1.71 -0.82 -20.75
CA LEU A 185 -0.35 -1.37 -20.71
C LEU A 185 0.48 -0.91 -21.91
N GLU A 186 0.58 0.39 -22.16
CA GLU A 186 1.59 0.94 -23.08
C GLU A 186 2.76 1.48 -22.24
N PHE A 187 3.75 0.62 -21.96
CA PHE A 187 4.95 1.03 -21.23
C PHE A 187 6.15 1.01 -22.16
N GLU A 188 6.47 2.16 -22.75
CA GLU A 188 7.78 2.38 -23.35
C GLU A 188 8.52 3.43 -22.54
N PRO A 189 9.27 3.04 -21.50
CA PRO A 189 10.22 3.96 -20.89
C PRO A 189 11.28 4.33 -21.93
N LYS A 190 11.18 5.56 -22.44
CA LYS A 190 12.11 6.15 -23.40
C LYS A 190 13.18 6.94 -22.65
N LEU A 191 14.45 6.61 -22.88
CA LEU A 191 15.56 7.44 -22.44
C LEU A 191 15.56 8.79 -23.18
N LYS A 192 16.29 9.77 -22.63
CA LYS A 192 16.51 11.11 -23.23
C LYS A 192 17.08 11.05 -24.66
N ASN A 193 17.62 9.91 -25.08
CA ASN A 193 18.20 9.68 -26.42
C ASN A 193 17.32 8.78 -27.31
N GLY A 194 16.03 8.61 -27.00
CA GLY A 194 15.09 7.84 -27.83
C GLY A 194 15.22 6.32 -27.74
N LYS A 195 16.16 5.78 -26.95
CA LYS A 195 16.26 4.34 -26.69
C LYS A 195 15.13 3.89 -25.77
N ILE A 196 14.36 2.91 -26.22
CA ILE A 196 13.39 2.16 -25.41
C ILE A 196 14.20 1.24 -24.49
N LEU A 197 13.97 1.32 -23.17
CA LEU A 197 14.74 0.51 -22.20
C LEU A 197 14.42 -0.98 -22.29
N ASP A 198 13.21 -1.34 -22.73
CA ASP A 198 12.79 -2.72 -22.97
C ASP A 198 11.51 -2.72 -23.81
N LYS A 199 11.42 -3.56 -24.86
CA LYS A 199 10.11 -3.86 -25.47
C LYS A 199 9.42 -4.85 -24.53
N LEU A 200 8.15 -4.63 -24.22
CA LEU A 200 7.38 -5.58 -23.41
C LEU A 200 7.58 -7.00 -23.98
N SER A 201 8.22 -7.87 -23.20
CA SER A 201 8.31 -9.28 -23.53
C SER A 201 6.90 -9.88 -23.47
N ASN A 202 6.62 -10.87 -24.31
CA ASN A 202 5.36 -11.64 -24.27
C ASN A 202 5.11 -12.38 -22.93
N ASP A 203 6.02 -12.22 -21.95
CA ASP A 203 5.96 -12.77 -20.60
C ASP A 203 5.12 -11.93 -19.62
N ASP A 204 4.51 -10.83 -20.07
CA ASP A 204 3.60 -9.99 -19.27
C ASP A 204 2.25 -10.70 -19.05
N GLY A 205 2.29 -11.72 -18.19
CA GLY A 205 1.19 -12.66 -17.93
C GLY A 205 -0.15 -11.98 -17.72
N ASP A 206 -1.19 -12.56 -18.33
CA ASP A 206 -2.62 -12.29 -18.15
C ASP A 206 -3.00 -10.84 -17.78
N SER A 207 -2.46 -9.91 -18.56
CA SER A 207 -2.76 -8.48 -18.52
C SER A 207 -4.27 -8.20 -18.37
N GLY A 208 -4.66 -7.41 -17.38
CA GLY A 208 -6.07 -7.08 -17.09
C GLY A 208 -6.87 -8.16 -16.35
N LYS A 209 -6.36 -9.38 -16.20
CA LYS A 209 -7.12 -10.50 -15.61
C LYS A 209 -7.70 -10.19 -14.24
N PHE A 210 -6.91 -9.70 -13.29
CA PHE A 210 -7.40 -9.37 -11.94
C PHE A 210 -8.11 -8.02 -11.90
N TYR A 211 -7.78 -7.11 -12.83
CA TYR A 211 -8.50 -5.86 -12.98
C TYR A 211 -9.97 -6.09 -13.35
N ASP A 212 -10.24 -6.77 -14.47
CA ASP A 212 -11.59 -6.99 -14.98
C ASP A 212 -12.45 -7.78 -13.99
N THR A 213 -11.81 -8.71 -13.27
CA THR A 213 -12.48 -9.67 -12.39
C THR A 213 -12.72 -9.15 -10.97
N MET A 214 -11.83 -8.32 -10.44
CA MET A 214 -11.83 -7.95 -9.01
C MET A 214 -11.88 -6.44 -8.76
N ILE A 215 -11.39 -5.62 -9.70
CA ILE A 215 -11.29 -4.16 -9.51
C ILE A 215 -12.42 -3.46 -10.26
N GLN A 216 -12.64 -3.80 -11.52
CA GLN A 216 -13.68 -3.22 -12.36
C GLN A 216 -15.09 -3.32 -11.73
N PRO A 217 -15.51 -4.46 -11.13
CA PRO A 217 -16.84 -4.57 -10.52
C PRO A 217 -17.04 -3.66 -9.29
N LEU A 218 -15.94 -3.23 -8.64
CA LEU A 218 -15.98 -2.30 -7.51
C LEU A 218 -16.16 -0.86 -7.97
N ILE A 219 -15.98 -0.54 -9.25
CA ILE A 219 -16.21 0.79 -9.80
C ILE A 219 -17.72 0.93 -10.08
N PRO A 220 -18.40 1.97 -9.58
CA PRO A 220 -17.89 3.19 -8.96
C PRO A 220 -18.14 3.30 -7.44
N PHE A 221 -18.02 2.22 -6.66
CA PHE A 221 -18.16 2.28 -5.19
C PHE A 221 -17.27 3.40 -4.63
N ALA A 222 -17.85 4.32 -3.85
CA ALA A 222 -17.11 5.46 -3.36
C ALA A 222 -16.07 5.03 -2.32
N LEU A 223 -14.80 5.39 -2.55
CA LEU A 223 -13.67 5.09 -1.67
C LEU A 223 -13.05 6.38 -1.13
N LYS A 224 -12.45 6.29 0.06
CA LYS A 224 -11.51 7.29 0.56
C LYS A 224 -10.17 7.17 -0.14
N GLY A 225 -9.60 5.97 -0.18
CA GLY A 225 -8.26 5.70 -0.69
C GLY A 225 -7.96 4.21 -0.86
N MET A 226 -6.74 3.91 -1.29
CA MET A 226 -6.27 2.57 -1.63
C MET A 226 -4.99 2.20 -0.90
N LEU A 227 -4.87 0.94 -0.51
CA LEU A 227 -3.68 0.31 0.06
C LEU A 227 -3.18 -0.78 -0.88
N CYS A 228 -1.88 -0.80 -1.19
CA CYS A 228 -1.27 -1.80 -2.08
C CYS A 228 -0.05 -2.47 -1.43
N TYR A 229 -0.03 -3.80 -1.37
CA TYR A 229 1.17 -4.55 -0.97
C TYR A 229 1.48 -5.58 -2.05
N GLN A 230 2.34 -5.15 -2.97
CA GLN A 230 2.68 -5.84 -4.21
C GLN A 230 4.15 -5.56 -4.56
N GLY A 231 4.82 -6.54 -5.16
CA GLY A 231 6.08 -6.30 -5.85
C GLY A 231 7.02 -7.50 -5.84
N GLU A 232 6.84 -8.45 -4.92
CA GLU A 232 7.79 -9.54 -4.73
C GLU A 232 7.92 -10.40 -5.99
N SER A 233 6.80 -10.68 -6.69
CA SER A 233 6.83 -11.43 -7.95
C SER A 233 7.56 -10.68 -9.05
N ASN A 234 7.48 -9.34 -9.09
CA ASN A 234 8.19 -8.50 -10.07
C ASN A 234 9.69 -8.38 -9.72
N CYS A 235 10.03 -8.33 -8.43
CA CYS A 235 11.42 -8.33 -7.96
C CYS A 235 12.18 -9.60 -8.40
N PHE A 236 11.51 -10.76 -8.38
CA PHE A 236 12.09 -12.00 -8.93
C PHE A 236 12.37 -11.94 -10.45
N LEU A 237 11.77 -11.00 -11.19
CA LEU A 237 11.99 -10.83 -12.63
C LEU A 237 13.13 -9.88 -12.97
N ASN A 238 13.91 -9.41 -11.97
CA ASN A 238 14.91 -8.37 -12.16
C ASN A 238 14.30 -7.04 -12.65
N GLU A 239 13.08 -6.71 -12.22
CA GLU A 239 12.51 -5.41 -12.55
C GLU A 239 13.06 -4.30 -11.65
N ASN A 240 13.33 -3.14 -12.26
CA ASN A 240 13.69 -1.91 -11.57
C ASN A 240 12.81 -0.76 -12.10
N ILE A 241 13.34 0.16 -12.89
CA ILE A 241 12.61 1.30 -13.47
C ILE A 241 11.31 0.88 -14.19
N ARG A 242 11.27 -0.32 -14.81
CA ARG A 242 10.05 -0.88 -15.43
C ARG A 242 8.90 -0.99 -14.42
N TYR A 243 9.18 -1.47 -13.22
CA TYR A 243 8.19 -1.59 -12.16
C TYR A 243 7.65 -0.21 -11.74
N ALA A 244 8.49 0.82 -11.70
CA ALA A 244 8.07 2.18 -11.37
C ALA A 244 7.01 2.71 -12.35
N TYR A 245 7.19 2.48 -13.65
CA TYR A 245 6.20 2.86 -14.67
C TYR A 245 4.92 2.03 -14.57
N LYS A 246 5.03 0.73 -14.33
CA LYS A 246 3.87 -0.15 -14.09
C LYS A 246 3.04 0.31 -12.89
N LEU A 247 3.71 0.61 -11.77
CA LEU A 247 3.05 1.14 -10.57
C LEU A 247 2.42 2.52 -10.81
N LYS A 248 3.09 3.41 -11.56
CA LYS A 248 2.52 4.71 -11.95
C LYS A 248 1.24 4.54 -12.76
N THR A 249 1.25 3.71 -13.79
CA THR A 249 0.06 3.46 -14.63
C THR A 249 -1.09 2.88 -13.82
N LEU A 250 -0.82 1.92 -12.94
CA LEU A 250 -1.84 1.37 -12.04
C LEU A 250 -2.49 2.48 -11.20
N ILE A 251 -1.67 3.32 -10.56
CA ILE A 251 -2.17 4.41 -9.70
C ILE A 251 -3.00 5.42 -10.50
N GLU A 252 -2.51 5.83 -11.66
CA GLU A 252 -3.17 6.83 -12.50
C GLU A 252 -4.45 6.27 -13.16
N SER A 253 -4.45 5.02 -13.60
CA SER A 253 -5.63 4.38 -14.20
C SER A 253 -6.76 4.25 -13.18
N TRP A 254 -6.46 3.71 -11.99
CA TRP A 254 -7.46 3.55 -10.93
C TRP A 254 -8.00 4.91 -10.47
N ARG A 255 -7.15 5.92 -10.29
CA ARG A 255 -7.62 7.29 -9.98
C ARG A 255 -8.55 7.84 -11.05
N ASN A 256 -8.26 7.60 -12.32
CA ASN A 256 -9.09 8.06 -13.43
C ASN A 256 -10.44 7.32 -13.49
N GLU A 257 -10.44 6.00 -13.30
CA GLU A 257 -11.64 5.15 -13.31
C GLU A 257 -12.60 5.50 -12.17
N TRP A 258 -12.07 5.71 -10.95
CA TRP A 258 -12.85 6.22 -9.82
C TRP A 258 -13.21 7.72 -9.92
N LYS A 259 -12.70 8.41 -10.95
CA LYS A 259 -12.88 9.85 -11.17
C LYS A 259 -12.42 10.70 -9.98
N ASP A 260 -11.35 10.27 -9.32
CA ASP A 260 -10.71 10.96 -8.20
C ASP A 260 -9.19 10.99 -8.39
N LYS A 261 -8.72 11.99 -9.15
CA LYS A 261 -7.28 12.22 -9.42
C LYS A 261 -6.45 12.47 -8.16
N LYS A 262 -7.09 12.77 -7.03
CA LYS A 262 -6.44 13.06 -5.75
C LYS A 262 -6.60 11.93 -4.74
N MET A 263 -7.20 10.80 -5.13
CA MET A 263 -7.41 9.66 -4.23
C MET A 263 -6.08 9.20 -3.63
N PRO A 264 -5.97 9.18 -2.28
CA PRO A 264 -4.81 8.61 -1.58
C PRO A 264 -4.50 7.22 -2.08
N PHE A 265 -3.23 6.99 -2.41
CA PHE A 265 -2.72 5.67 -2.77
C PHE A 265 -1.48 5.38 -1.93
N TYR A 266 -1.58 4.41 -1.03
CA TYR A 266 -0.49 4.05 -0.13
C TYR A 266 -0.03 2.64 -0.42
N PHE A 267 1.29 2.44 -0.49
CA PHE A 267 1.85 1.13 -0.74
C PHE A 267 2.91 0.74 0.28
N VAL A 268 3.25 -0.55 0.32
CA VAL A 268 4.24 -1.11 1.23
C VAL A 268 5.53 -1.36 0.46
N GLN A 269 6.64 -0.80 0.94
CA GLN A 269 7.98 -1.19 0.47
C GLN A 269 8.16 -2.69 0.76
N ILE A 270 8.49 -3.52 -0.22
CA ILE A 270 8.52 -4.99 0.01
C ILE A 270 9.59 -5.39 1.05
N ALA A 271 9.38 -6.50 1.74
CA ALA A 271 10.23 -6.90 2.87
C ALA A 271 11.61 -7.42 2.41
N PRO A 272 12.67 -7.28 3.25
CA PRO A 272 13.91 -8.03 3.10
C PRO A 272 13.70 -9.53 2.87
N TYR A 273 14.30 -10.06 1.81
CA TYR A 273 14.30 -11.48 1.46
C TYR A 273 15.53 -11.78 0.60
N ASN A 274 16.06 -13.01 0.68
CA ASN A 274 17.22 -13.45 -0.08
C ASN A 274 16.82 -13.80 -1.54
N TYR A 275 16.62 -12.77 -2.37
CA TYR A 275 16.31 -12.91 -3.79
C TYR A 275 17.49 -13.49 -4.57
N SER A 276 18.73 -13.17 -4.18
CA SER A 276 19.94 -13.66 -4.84
C SER A 276 20.13 -15.17 -4.75
N ALA A 277 19.50 -15.83 -3.77
CA ALA A 277 19.46 -17.29 -3.65
C ALA A 277 18.48 -17.98 -4.62
N SER A 278 17.74 -17.23 -5.44
CA SER A 278 16.86 -17.81 -6.46
C SER A 278 17.66 -18.68 -7.44
N LYS A 279 17.23 -19.93 -7.63
CA LYS A 279 17.84 -20.86 -8.58
C LYS A 279 17.34 -20.65 -10.00
N ASP A 280 16.12 -20.13 -10.15
CA ASP A 280 15.45 -20.01 -11.45
C ASP A 280 15.96 -18.82 -12.25
N ARG A 281 16.41 -17.76 -11.56
CA ARG A 281 16.90 -16.51 -12.16
C ARG A 281 18.06 -15.97 -11.33
N PRO A 282 19.28 -15.83 -11.89
CA PRO A 282 20.41 -15.29 -11.15
C PRO A 282 20.15 -13.81 -10.86
N LEU A 283 20.08 -13.47 -9.58
CA LEU A 283 19.92 -12.11 -9.07
C LEU A 283 21.10 -11.75 -8.16
N THR A 284 21.34 -10.46 -7.96
CA THR A 284 22.37 -9.99 -7.02
C THR A 284 21.73 -9.54 -5.71
N ALA A 285 22.52 -9.44 -4.64
CA ALA A 285 22.05 -8.92 -3.37
C ALA A 285 21.64 -7.43 -3.42
N GLU A 286 21.93 -6.71 -4.51
CA GLU A 286 21.47 -5.33 -4.75
C GLU A 286 20.10 -5.27 -5.44
N GLN A 287 19.56 -6.41 -5.91
CA GLN A 287 18.26 -6.46 -6.61
C GLN A 287 17.14 -5.80 -5.82
N LEU A 288 17.03 -6.16 -4.54
CA LEU A 288 15.95 -5.67 -3.69
C LEU A 288 16.06 -4.15 -3.40
N PRO A 289 17.24 -3.60 -3.04
CA PRO A 289 17.44 -2.15 -2.98
C PRO A 289 17.11 -1.40 -4.27
N GLU A 290 17.46 -1.93 -5.44
CA GLU A 290 17.10 -1.34 -6.72
C GLU A 290 15.57 -1.38 -6.96
N PHE A 291 14.91 -2.47 -6.57
CA PHE A 291 13.45 -2.56 -6.61
C PHE A 291 12.77 -1.58 -5.64
N TRP A 292 13.30 -1.41 -4.43
CA TRP A 292 12.84 -0.39 -3.48
C TRP A 292 12.98 1.03 -4.03
N GLU A 293 14.08 1.30 -4.72
CA GLU A 293 14.28 2.56 -5.42
C GLU A 293 13.22 2.77 -6.50
N ALA A 294 12.90 1.74 -7.29
CA ALA A 294 11.82 1.79 -8.26
C ALA A 294 10.44 2.03 -7.63
N GLN A 295 10.13 1.36 -6.52
CA GLN A 295 8.92 1.64 -5.74
C GLN A 295 8.86 3.11 -5.30
N LYS A 296 9.98 3.66 -4.81
CA LYS A 296 10.08 5.05 -4.34
C LYS A 296 9.86 6.07 -5.46
N LEU A 297 10.16 5.76 -6.71
CA LEU A 297 9.92 6.67 -7.83
C LEU A 297 8.42 7.01 -7.99
N ALA A 298 7.50 6.11 -7.62
CA ALA A 298 6.06 6.40 -7.63
C ALA A 298 5.64 7.54 -6.67
N LEU A 299 6.51 7.95 -5.74
CA LEU A 299 6.27 9.09 -4.85
C LEU A 299 6.27 10.45 -5.56
N HIS A 300 6.70 10.53 -6.83
CA HIS A 300 6.51 11.73 -7.66
C HIS A 300 5.01 12.02 -7.92
N LEU A 301 4.16 11.01 -7.80
CA LEU A 301 2.72 11.18 -7.92
C LEU A 301 2.15 11.82 -6.66
N LYS A 302 1.33 12.86 -6.83
CA LYS A 302 0.64 13.52 -5.72
C LYS A 302 -0.23 12.53 -4.94
N ASN A 303 -0.36 12.74 -3.64
CA ASN A 303 -1.16 11.91 -2.72
C ASN A 303 -0.78 10.41 -2.74
N THR A 304 0.47 10.12 -3.10
CA THR A 304 1.05 8.77 -3.09
C THR A 304 2.16 8.72 -2.05
N ASN A 305 2.13 7.72 -1.17
CA ASN A 305 3.15 7.54 -0.12
C ASN A 305 3.42 6.05 0.12
N THR A 306 4.52 5.75 0.80
CA THR A 306 4.92 4.39 1.15
C THR A 306 5.32 4.28 2.61
N ILE A 307 5.26 3.07 3.15
CA ILE A 307 5.84 2.73 4.45
C ILE A 307 7.05 1.82 4.27
N ALA A 308 8.09 2.05 5.07
CA ALA A 308 9.23 1.13 5.17
C ALA A 308 8.93 0.03 6.21
N ILE A 309 9.34 -1.20 5.90
CA ILE A 309 9.15 -2.38 6.74
C ILE A 309 10.40 -3.25 6.83
N THR A 310 11.58 -2.68 6.58
CA THR A 310 12.88 -3.37 6.60
C THR A 310 13.20 -4.01 7.95
N ASP A 311 12.58 -3.55 9.02
CA ASP A 311 12.72 -4.10 10.37
C ASP A 311 11.70 -5.19 10.72
N LEU A 312 10.71 -5.44 9.87
CA LEU A 312 9.58 -6.35 10.13
C LEU A 312 9.77 -7.75 9.53
N VAL A 313 10.99 -8.28 9.67
CA VAL A 313 11.41 -9.60 9.18
C VAL A 313 12.19 -10.32 10.26
N ASP A 314 11.83 -11.55 10.61
CA ASP A 314 12.63 -12.36 11.56
C ASP A 314 13.66 -13.23 10.84
N SER A 315 13.34 -13.66 9.61
CA SER A 315 14.19 -14.52 8.80
C SER A 315 14.21 -14.03 7.36
N ILE A 316 15.41 -13.82 6.80
CA ILE A 316 15.62 -13.38 5.41
C ILE A 316 15.28 -14.45 4.36
N VAL A 317 14.89 -15.66 4.78
CA VAL A 317 14.35 -16.70 3.89
C VAL A 317 12.82 -16.81 3.99
N ASP A 318 12.17 -15.97 4.80
CA ASP A 318 10.70 -15.88 4.87
C ASP A 318 10.19 -14.75 3.97
N LEU A 319 9.62 -15.12 2.83
CA LEU A 319 9.01 -14.18 1.88
C LEU A 319 7.70 -13.56 2.44
N HIS A 320 7.11 -14.15 3.49
CA HIS A 320 5.85 -13.72 4.06
C HIS A 320 5.93 -13.42 5.57
N PRO A 321 6.71 -12.40 6.00
CA PRO A 321 6.87 -12.08 7.41
C PRO A 321 5.55 -11.83 8.13
N GLY A 322 5.42 -12.35 9.36
CA GLY A 322 4.17 -12.36 10.13
C GLY A 322 3.69 -11.02 10.70
N TYR A 323 4.48 -9.94 10.58
CA TYR A 323 4.30 -8.61 11.18
C TYR A 323 3.11 -7.78 10.65
N LYS A 324 2.02 -8.42 10.20
CA LYS A 324 0.92 -7.77 9.46
C LYS A 324 0.17 -6.71 10.28
N TRP A 325 0.11 -6.85 11.60
CA TRP A 325 -0.48 -5.84 12.48
C TRP A 325 0.30 -4.52 12.45
N GLU A 326 1.63 -4.61 12.45
CA GLU A 326 2.51 -3.46 12.42
C GLU A 326 2.54 -2.81 11.03
N VAL A 327 2.45 -3.62 9.96
CA VAL A 327 2.24 -3.10 8.60
C VAL A 327 0.92 -2.31 8.52
N GLY A 328 -0.19 -2.88 9.02
CA GLY A 328 -1.48 -2.21 9.07
C GLY A 328 -1.44 -0.91 9.88
N ARG A 329 -0.80 -0.94 11.07
CA ARG A 329 -0.60 0.23 11.93
C ARG A 329 0.23 1.32 11.25
N ARG A 330 1.32 0.98 10.55
CA ARG A 330 2.13 1.98 9.83
C ARG A 330 1.34 2.63 8.69
N LEU A 331 0.53 1.87 7.97
CA LEU A 331 -0.36 2.41 6.94
C LEU A 331 -1.42 3.37 7.53
N SER A 332 -1.95 3.08 8.73
CA SER A 332 -2.93 3.97 9.37
C SER A 332 -2.29 5.22 9.96
N LEU A 333 -1.05 5.18 10.46
CA LEU A 333 -0.30 6.39 10.80
C LEU A 333 -0.14 7.30 9.57
N LEU A 334 0.23 6.70 8.43
CA LEU A 334 0.35 7.40 7.16
C LEU A 334 -0.99 8.02 6.72
N ALA A 335 -2.09 7.27 6.79
CA ALA A 335 -3.40 7.81 6.47
C ALA A 335 -3.82 8.94 7.42
N ALA A 336 -3.64 8.78 8.73
CA ALA A 336 -3.95 9.81 9.72
C ALA A 336 -3.23 11.13 9.40
N ASN A 337 -1.93 11.09 9.09
CA ASN A 337 -1.14 12.27 8.75
C ASN A 337 -1.50 12.84 7.37
N LYS A 338 -1.43 12.02 6.31
CA LYS A 338 -1.46 12.47 4.91
C LYS A 338 -2.85 12.55 4.30
N THR A 339 -3.81 11.78 4.81
CA THR A 339 -5.20 11.80 4.34
C THR A 339 -6.11 12.62 5.24
N TYR A 340 -5.92 12.55 6.56
CA TYR A 340 -6.83 13.16 7.54
C TYR A 340 -6.25 14.39 8.25
N GLY A 341 -5.03 14.83 7.88
CA GLY A 341 -4.45 16.08 8.35
C GLY A 341 -4.02 16.07 9.82
N GLN A 342 -3.87 14.89 10.45
CA GLN A 342 -3.33 14.76 11.80
C GLN A 342 -1.80 14.92 11.77
N THR A 343 -1.33 16.16 11.58
CA THR A 343 0.09 16.49 11.33
C THR A 343 1.02 16.09 12.47
N ASN A 344 0.50 15.95 13.69
CA ASN A 344 1.24 15.52 14.87
C ASN A 344 1.54 14.01 14.87
N VAL A 345 0.88 13.22 14.03
CA VAL A 345 1.13 11.78 13.90
C VAL A 345 2.39 11.56 13.07
N VAL A 346 3.44 11.04 13.71
CA VAL A 346 4.67 10.60 13.03
C VAL A 346 4.36 9.30 12.27
N TRP A 347 4.56 9.31 10.95
CA TRP A 347 4.10 8.24 10.06
C TRP A 347 5.22 7.55 9.26
N SER A 348 6.41 8.16 9.21
CA SER A 348 7.59 7.60 8.56
C SER A 348 8.81 7.78 9.45
N GLY A 349 9.81 6.93 9.23
CA GLY A 349 11.13 7.09 9.83
C GLY A 349 12.05 7.98 9.01
N PRO A 350 13.33 8.09 9.43
CA PRO A 350 14.31 8.97 8.80
C PRO A 350 14.39 8.72 7.29
N THR A 351 14.19 9.77 6.50
CA THR A 351 14.19 9.71 5.04
C THR A 351 15.29 10.62 4.50
N TYR A 352 16.18 10.06 3.67
CA TYR A 352 17.25 10.83 3.02
C TYR A 352 16.71 12.06 2.32
N GLU A 353 17.30 13.22 2.63
CA GLU A 353 16.97 14.51 2.02
C GLU A 353 18.09 14.99 1.11
N LYS A 354 19.32 15.04 1.62
CA LYS A 354 20.50 15.51 0.90
C LYS A 354 21.78 15.09 1.62
N MET A 355 22.91 15.22 0.95
CA MET A 355 24.22 15.11 1.55
C MET A 355 25.12 16.30 1.22
N LYS A 356 26.17 16.51 2.02
CA LYS A 356 27.32 17.34 1.66
C LYS A 356 28.61 16.65 2.08
N ILE A 357 29.67 16.84 1.30
CA ILE A 357 31.01 16.37 1.65
C ILE A 357 31.69 17.45 2.51
N VAL A 358 32.27 17.04 3.63
CA VAL A 358 33.04 17.91 4.53
C VAL A 358 34.35 17.20 4.85
N ASN A 359 35.45 17.72 4.31
CA ASN A 359 36.77 17.09 4.35
C ASN A 359 36.70 15.65 3.81
N ASN A 360 37.00 14.65 4.65
CA ASN A 360 36.97 13.22 4.35
C ASN A 360 35.69 12.53 4.86
N THR A 361 34.62 13.28 5.14
CA THR A 361 33.33 12.76 5.63
C THR A 361 32.17 13.19 4.75
N ILE A 362 31.05 12.46 4.83
CA ILE A 362 29.77 12.85 4.24
C ILE A 362 28.80 13.18 5.39
N GLU A 363 28.29 14.42 5.43
CA GLU A 363 27.13 14.74 6.25
C GLU A 363 25.84 14.46 5.49
N VAL A 364 25.03 13.53 5.98
CA VAL A 364 23.74 13.17 5.41
C VAL A 364 22.62 13.79 6.23
N THR A 365 21.75 14.58 5.60
CA THR A 365 20.58 15.21 6.23
C THR A 365 19.34 14.34 6.03
N PHE A 366 18.56 14.16 7.09
CA PHE A 366 17.32 13.38 7.06
C PHE A 366 16.10 14.26 7.38
N SER A 367 15.03 14.00 6.63
CA SER A 367 13.66 14.40 6.95
C SER A 367 12.93 13.29 7.72
N ASN A 368 11.67 13.53 8.12
CA ASN A 368 10.84 12.56 8.87
C ASN A 368 11.53 12.04 10.14
N THR A 369 12.23 12.94 10.85
CA THR A 369 12.98 12.61 12.07
C THR A 369 12.10 12.38 13.29
N GLY A 370 10.79 12.68 13.20
CA GLY A 370 9.91 12.73 14.38
C GLY A 370 10.49 13.65 15.46
N SER A 371 10.49 13.20 16.71
CA SER A 371 11.13 13.89 17.85
C SER A 371 12.66 13.73 17.91
N GLY A 372 13.26 13.01 16.96
CA GLY A 372 14.70 12.92 16.77
C GLY A 372 15.17 11.61 16.16
N LEU A 373 16.39 11.62 15.62
CA LEU A 373 17.07 10.40 15.18
C LEU A 373 17.50 9.55 16.37
N SER A 374 17.45 8.23 16.23
CA SER A 374 17.84 7.26 17.27
C SER A 374 18.33 5.95 16.67
N ASN A 375 18.71 5.01 17.53
CA ASN A 375 18.99 3.63 17.16
C ASN A 375 18.26 2.65 18.10
N ARG A 376 17.92 1.46 17.61
CA ARG A 376 17.09 0.48 18.35
C ARG A 376 17.76 -0.17 19.56
N ASN A 377 19.08 -0.19 19.64
CA ASN A 377 19.80 -1.14 20.50
C ASN A 377 21.05 -0.58 21.19
N GLY A 378 21.25 0.73 21.18
CA GLY A 378 22.43 1.41 21.71
C GLY A 378 23.73 1.15 20.93
N LYS A 379 23.70 0.38 19.84
CA LYS A 379 24.89 0.04 19.04
C LYS A 379 25.14 1.07 17.95
N PRO A 380 26.38 1.16 17.41
CA PRO A 380 26.68 1.97 16.24
C PRO A 380 25.69 1.71 15.09
N LEU A 381 25.41 2.75 14.29
CA LEU A 381 24.51 2.62 13.15
C LEU A 381 25.07 1.60 12.14
N SER A 382 24.22 0.67 11.72
CA SER A 382 24.57 -0.35 10.73
C SER A 382 24.08 0.02 9.33
N TRP A 383 24.69 -0.62 8.33
CA TRP A 383 24.32 -0.56 6.91
C TRP A 383 24.60 0.76 6.19
N PHE A 384 25.54 1.57 6.67
CA PHE A 384 26.11 2.67 5.89
C PHE A 384 27.33 2.20 5.10
N SER A 385 27.39 2.60 3.84
CA SER A 385 28.59 2.46 3.01
C SER A 385 28.84 3.73 2.20
N ILE A 386 30.11 4.02 1.91
CA ILE A 386 30.53 5.15 1.09
C ILE A 386 31.51 4.71 0.02
N ALA A 387 31.60 5.47 -1.06
CA ALA A 387 32.57 5.27 -2.13
C ALA A 387 33.23 6.58 -2.52
N GLY A 388 34.43 6.51 -3.10
CA GLY A 388 35.03 7.63 -3.82
C GLY A 388 34.44 7.74 -5.23
N ALA A 389 35.08 8.54 -6.08
CA ALA A 389 34.69 8.69 -7.48
C ALA A 389 34.81 7.40 -8.31
N ASP A 390 35.50 6.38 -7.79
CA ASP A 390 35.64 5.05 -8.39
C ASP A 390 34.39 4.17 -8.22
N GLY A 391 33.41 4.60 -7.42
CA GLY A 391 32.17 3.86 -7.16
C GLY A 391 32.34 2.58 -6.33
N LYS A 392 33.51 2.34 -5.72
CA LYS A 392 33.76 1.16 -4.90
C LYS A 392 33.27 1.38 -3.48
N PHE A 393 32.07 0.89 -3.19
CA PHE A 393 31.46 1.05 -1.86
C PHE A 393 32.13 0.17 -0.81
N VAL A 394 32.41 0.77 0.34
CA VAL A 394 32.96 0.11 1.52
C VAL A 394 32.11 0.44 2.75
N ALA A 395 32.08 -0.46 3.74
CA ALA A 395 31.38 -0.20 5.00
C ALA A 395 31.92 1.06 5.70
N ALA A 396 31.02 1.84 6.28
CA ALA A 396 31.34 3.14 6.86
C ALA A 396 30.82 3.26 8.31
N LYS A 397 31.58 4.00 9.12
CA LYS A 397 31.14 4.45 10.45
C LYS A 397 30.10 5.56 10.26
N ALA A 398 29.03 5.53 11.05
CA ALA A 398 27.94 6.49 10.98
C ALA A 398 27.52 6.96 12.38
N GLU A 399 27.47 8.28 12.59
CA GLU A 399 27.16 8.91 13.89
C GLU A 399 26.04 9.94 13.76
N ILE A 400 25.12 9.97 14.72
CA ILE A 400 23.97 10.89 14.72
C ILE A 400 24.38 12.25 15.30
N HIS A 401 24.15 13.33 14.54
CA HIS A 401 24.33 14.71 14.97
C HIS A 401 23.07 15.53 14.64
N GLY A 402 22.16 15.67 15.61
CA GLY A 402 20.88 16.34 15.40
C GLY A 402 20.01 15.59 14.39
N ASN A 403 19.65 16.25 13.28
CA ASN A 403 18.94 15.64 12.16
C ASN A 403 19.86 15.09 11.05
N LYS A 404 21.16 15.00 11.33
CA LYS A 404 22.16 14.51 10.39
C LYS A 404 22.82 13.22 10.86
N VAL A 405 23.39 12.49 9.92
CA VAL A 405 24.33 11.41 10.17
C VAL A 405 25.65 11.75 9.49
N ILE A 406 26.75 11.70 10.24
CA ILE A 406 28.11 11.90 9.73
C ILE A 406 28.68 10.53 9.38
N VAL A 407 29.06 10.35 8.12
CA VAL A 407 29.50 9.06 7.59
C VAL A 407 30.97 9.15 7.14
N SER A 408 31.78 8.18 7.54
CA SER A 408 33.22 8.15 7.24
C SER A 408 33.77 6.73 7.11
N ALA A 409 34.82 6.56 6.32
CA ALA A 409 35.56 5.30 6.19
C ALA A 409 37.05 5.62 5.97
N PRO A 410 37.99 5.08 6.79
CA PRO A 410 39.42 5.39 6.67
C PRO A 410 40.01 5.13 5.28
N GLN A 411 39.51 4.13 4.57
CA GLN A 411 39.95 3.78 3.23
C GLN A 411 39.39 4.69 2.11
N VAL A 412 38.51 5.65 2.42
CA VAL A 412 37.92 6.59 1.46
C VAL A 412 38.25 8.03 1.88
N GLN A 413 39.41 8.52 1.43
CA GLN A 413 39.89 9.87 1.77
C GLN A 413 39.11 10.99 1.06
N HIS A 414 38.55 10.69 -0.12
CA HIS A 414 37.76 11.62 -0.93
C HIS A 414 36.38 11.01 -1.20
N PRO A 415 35.47 11.03 -0.22
CA PRO A 415 34.17 10.40 -0.38
C PRO A 415 33.33 11.19 -1.39
N TYR A 416 32.57 10.46 -2.20
CA TYR A 416 31.75 11.00 -3.29
C TYR A 416 30.28 10.62 -3.13
N SER A 417 29.99 9.38 -2.74
CA SER A 417 28.62 8.86 -2.60
C SER A 417 28.43 8.05 -1.33
N VAL A 418 27.18 7.97 -0.88
CA VAL A 418 26.75 7.21 0.31
C VAL A 418 25.53 6.37 0.00
N ARG A 419 25.49 5.18 0.58
CA ARG A 419 24.39 4.23 0.56
C ARG A 419 23.98 3.87 1.97
N PHE A 420 22.68 3.62 2.16
CA PHE A 420 22.12 3.10 3.40
C PHE A 420 21.16 1.95 3.09
N GLY A 421 21.36 0.82 3.77
CA GLY A 421 20.49 -0.36 3.62
C GLY A 421 20.53 -0.97 2.22
N TRP A 422 21.64 -0.83 1.49
CA TRP A 422 21.77 -1.25 0.10
C TRP A 422 22.17 -2.72 -0.05
N ASN A 423 21.39 -3.60 0.58
CA ASN A 423 21.51 -5.05 0.47
C ASN A 423 20.16 -5.72 0.77
N GLU A 424 19.84 -6.82 0.12
CA GLU A 424 18.59 -7.55 0.31
C GLU A 424 18.38 -8.09 1.75
N THR A 425 19.46 -8.25 2.51
CA THR A 425 19.43 -8.69 3.92
C THR A 425 19.43 -7.52 4.90
N ALA A 426 19.40 -6.28 4.42
CA ALA A 426 19.56 -5.09 5.26
C ALA A 426 18.41 -4.91 6.25
N GLN A 427 18.74 -5.06 7.53
CA GLN A 427 17.85 -4.84 8.67
C GLN A 427 18.56 -3.92 9.66
N SER A 428 18.43 -2.60 9.45
CA SER A 428 19.19 -1.60 10.21
C SER A 428 18.59 -1.30 11.59
N ASN A 429 19.47 -0.89 12.51
CA ASN A 429 19.08 -0.34 13.81
C ASN A 429 18.71 1.15 13.74
N PHE A 430 18.89 1.84 12.61
CA PHE A 430 18.63 3.27 12.45
C PHE A 430 17.13 3.59 12.38
N ILE A 431 16.64 4.40 13.31
CA ILE A 431 15.22 4.73 13.50
C ILE A 431 15.04 6.22 13.86
N ASN A 432 13.80 6.69 13.87
CA ASN A 432 13.45 7.85 14.69
C ASN A 432 13.10 7.41 16.13
N LYS A 433 12.95 8.37 17.05
CA LYS A 433 12.60 8.09 18.44
C LYS A 433 11.22 7.45 18.62
N GLU A 434 10.33 7.55 17.64
CA GLU A 434 9.04 6.87 17.59
C GLU A 434 9.15 5.41 17.12
N GLY A 435 10.36 4.92 16.81
CA GLY A 435 10.62 3.53 16.48
C GLY A 435 10.36 3.15 15.02
N LEU A 436 10.16 4.12 14.13
CA LEU A 436 9.99 3.87 12.69
C LEU A 436 11.36 3.78 11.99
N PRO A 437 11.59 2.78 11.11
CA PRO A 437 12.87 2.54 10.46
C PRO A 437 13.24 3.64 9.47
N ALA A 438 14.53 3.93 9.37
CA ALA A 438 15.05 4.73 8.28
C ALA A 438 14.84 4.03 6.93
N VAL A 439 14.55 4.83 5.90
CA VAL A 439 14.27 4.32 4.55
C VAL A 439 15.58 4.09 3.78
N PRO A 440 15.81 2.91 3.18
CA PRO A 440 16.96 2.65 2.32
C PRO A 440 17.13 3.68 1.19
N PHE A 441 18.38 4.01 0.85
CA PHE A 441 18.69 4.94 -0.24
C PHE A 441 20.11 4.79 -0.77
N ARG A 442 20.35 5.38 -1.95
CA ARG A 442 21.67 5.75 -2.46
C ARG A 442 21.67 7.22 -2.89
N SER A 443 22.78 7.92 -2.71
CA SER A 443 22.89 9.35 -3.07
C SER A 443 23.12 9.58 -4.57
N ASP A 444 23.46 8.53 -5.31
CA ASP A 444 23.83 8.52 -6.72
C ASP A 444 22.74 7.85 -7.60
N ASN A 445 21.47 8.01 -7.24
CA ASN A 445 20.35 7.39 -7.94
C ASN A 445 20.28 7.87 -9.42
N PRO A 446 20.46 6.96 -10.40
CA PRO A 446 20.48 7.32 -11.82
C PRO A 446 19.08 7.63 -12.38
N TRP A 447 18.00 7.24 -11.68
CA TRP A 447 16.63 7.29 -12.19
C TRP A 447 15.85 8.56 -11.81
N GLU A 448 16.24 9.31 -10.79
CA GLU A 448 15.48 10.48 -10.30
C GLU A 448 15.23 11.54 -11.39
N LYS A 449 16.13 11.67 -12.36
CA LYS A 449 16.00 12.63 -13.47
C LYS A 449 15.19 12.07 -14.66
N LEU A 450 15.00 10.76 -14.72
CA LEU A 450 14.35 10.06 -15.84
C LEU A 450 12.86 9.84 -15.59
N PHE A 451 12.48 9.58 -14.34
CA PHE A 451 11.09 9.38 -13.95
C PHE A 451 10.39 10.73 -13.73
N LYS A 452 9.36 11.02 -14.52
CA LYS A 452 8.59 12.27 -14.47
C LYS A 452 7.16 12.04 -14.01
#